data_AF-A0A8J3MEP8-F1
#
_entry.id   AF-A0A8J3MEP8-F1
#
_cell.length_a   1.000
_cell.length_b   1.000
_cell.length_c   1.000
_cell.angle_alpha   90.00
_cell.angle_beta   90.00
_cell.angle_gamma   90.00
#
_symmetry.space_group_name_H-M   'P 1'
#
loop_
_entity.id
_entity.type
_entity.pdbx_description
1 polymer ?
#
loop_
_entity_poly.entity_id
_entity_poly.type
_entity_poly.pdbx_seq_one_letter_code
_entity_poly.pdbx_strand_id
1 'polypeptide(L)' 'MPQWAAEVATFISWRDQVWQAAYAMLAEVEAGTIPAPTPAEVVAALPVIAWPDIHS' A
#
# COMPACT_ATOMS: atom_id res chain seq x y z
N MET A 1 -6.54 -23.38 -5.32
CA MET A 1 -6.52 -22.94 -3.90
C MET A 1 -7.91 -22.44 -3.54
N PRO A 2 -8.37 -22.60 -2.30
CA PRO A 2 -9.65 -22.02 -1.90
C PRO A 2 -9.59 -20.48 -2.00
N GLN A 3 -10.72 -19.84 -2.31
CA GLN A 3 -10.83 -18.40 -2.55
C GLN A 3 -10.20 -17.55 -1.43
N TRP A 4 -10.52 -17.89 -0.18
CA TRP A 4 -9.97 -17.21 0.99
C TRP A 4 -8.43 -17.19 0.99
N ALA A 5 -7.77 -18.22 0.44
CA ALA A 5 -6.31 -18.27 0.39
C ALA A 5 -5.73 -17.30 -0.64
N ALA A 6 -6.41 -17.09 -1.78
CA ALA A 6 -6.01 -16.11 -2.78
C ALA A 6 -6.22 -14.67 -2.28
N GLU A 7 -7.31 -14.41 -1.56
CA GLU A 7 -7.57 -13.14 -0.91
C GLU A 7 -6.53 -12.84 0.18
N VAL A 8 -6.18 -13.82 1.02
CA VAL A 8 -5.13 -13.67 2.04
C VAL A 8 -3.78 -13.34 1.41
N ALA A 9 -3.38 -14.05 0.35
CA ALA A 9 -2.13 -13.77 -0.35
C ALA A 9 -2.12 -12.35 -0.95
N THR A 10 -3.26 -11.93 -1.54
CA THR A 10 -3.45 -10.59 -2.08
C THR A 10 -3.32 -9.51 -1.00
N PHE A 11 -3.98 -9.71 0.13
CA PHE A 11 -3.92 -8.78 1.26
C PHE A 11 -2.50 -8.66 1.84
N ILE A 12 -1.80 -9.78 2.04
CA ILE A 12 -0.42 -9.77 2.53
C ILE A 12 0.48 -8.97 1.58
N SER A 13 0.42 -9.28 0.28
CA SER A 13 1.23 -8.58 -0.72
C SER A 13 0.93 -7.08 -0.78
N TRP A 14 -0.35 -6.70 -0.74
CA TRP A 14 -0.76 -5.30 -0.72
C TRP A 14 -0.27 -4.57 0.54
N ARG A 15 -0.39 -5.19 1.72
CA ARG A 15 0.09 -4.61 2.98
C ARG A 15 1.60 -4.36 2.94
N ASP A 16 2.37 -5.28 2.37
CA ASP A 16 3.81 -5.13 2.24
C ASP A 16 4.14 -3.92 1.33
N GLN A 17 3.37 -3.71 0.26
CA GLN A 17 3.50 -2.52 -0.61
C GLN A 17 3.11 -1.22 0.11
N VAL A 18 2.06 -1.23 0.94
CA VAL A 18 1.67 -0.08 1.78
C VAL A 18 2.83 0.36 2.67
N TRP A 19 3.47 -0.58 3.36
CA TRP A 19 4.62 -0.27 4.22
C TRP A 19 5.82 0.21 3.42
N GLN A 20 6.10 -0.40 2.28
CA GLN A 20 7.16 0.05 1.39
C GLN A 20 6.93 1.51 0.94
N ALA A 21 5.71 1.87 0.55
CA ALA A 21 5.37 3.24 0.17
C ALA A 21 5.53 4.22 1.33
N ALA A 22 5.07 3.85 2.53
CA ALA A 22 5.21 4.67 3.73
C ALA A 22 6.68 4.93 4.10
N TYR A 23 7.53 3.91 4.06
CA TYR A 23 8.95 4.07 4.35
C TYR A 23 9.72 4.83 3.27
N ALA A 24 9.34 4.67 1.99
CA ALA A 24 9.91 5.46 0.91
C ALA A 24 9.59 6.96 1.09
N MET A 25 8.33 7.30 1.38
CA MET A 25 7.93 8.68 1.68
C MET A 25 8.70 9.23 2.90
N LEU A 26 8.85 8.44 3.96
CA LEU A 26 9.62 8.86 5.15
C LEU A 26 11.08 9.17 4.78
N ALA A 27 11.73 8.31 3.99
CA ALA A 27 13.11 8.52 3.56
C ALA A 27 13.26 9.81 2.72
N GLU A 28 12.29 10.12 1.86
CA GLU A 28 12.30 11.38 1.08
C GLU A 28 12.13 12.62 1.97
N VAL A 29 11.30 12.52 3.02
CA VAL A 29 11.15 13.59 4.03
C VAL A 29 12.44 13.78 4.84
N GLU A 30 13.05 12.70 5.31
CA GLU A 30 14.31 12.74 6.06
C GLU A 30 15.47 13.28 5.21
N ALA A 31 15.47 12.99 3.91
CA ALA A 31 16.41 13.56 2.94
C ALA A 31 16.11 15.02 2.58
N GLY A 32 14.97 15.57 3.01
CA GLY A 32 14.53 16.93 2.65
C GLY A 32 14.11 17.10 1.19
N THR A 33 13.81 15.99 0.49
CA THR A 33 13.40 16.01 -0.93
C THR A 33 11.94 16.43 -1.08
N ILE A 34 11.09 16.03 -0.14
CA ILE A 34 9.69 16.47 -0.04
C ILE A 34 9.41 17.05 1.35
N PRO A 35 8.46 17.99 1.50
CA PRO A 35 7.94 18.36 2.81
C PRO A 35 7.20 17.18 3.45
N ALA A 36 7.09 17.18 4.78
CA ALA A 36 6.31 16.17 5.50
C ALA A 36 4.83 16.23 5.07
N PRO A 37 4.28 15.15 4.48
CA PRO A 37 2.89 15.13 4.03
C PRO A 37 1.93 15.08 5.21
N THR A 38 0.72 15.59 5.01
CA THR A 38 -0.39 15.41 5.93
C THR A 38 -0.85 13.94 5.95
N PRO A 39 -1.54 13.48 7.02
CA PRO A 39 -2.08 12.12 7.05
C PRO A 39 -2.99 11.79 5.86
N ALA A 40 -3.77 12.77 5.37
CA ALA A 40 -4.66 12.59 4.23
C ALA A 40 -3.88 12.36 2.92
N GLU A 41 -2.78 13.09 2.71
CA GLU A 41 -1.90 12.92 1.55
C GLU A 41 -1.18 11.57 1.59
N VAL A 42 -0.73 11.13 2.77
CA VAL A 42 -0.13 9.79 2.93
C VAL A 42 -1.13 8.72 2.52
N VAL A 43 -2.35 8.77 3.05
CA VAL A 43 -3.40 7.78 2.72
C VAL A 43 -3.76 7.82 1.24
N ALA A 44 -3.81 8.99 0.62
CA ALA A 44 -4.08 9.14 -0.82
C ALA A 44 -2.95 8.58 -1.71
N ALA A 45 -1.71 8.53 -1.21
CA ALA A 45 -0.56 7.98 -1.92
C ALA A 45 -0.39 6.46 -1.77
N LEU A 46 -1.15 5.82 -0.86
CA LEU A 46 -1.07 4.38 -0.65
C LEU A 46 -1.64 3.61 -1.85
N PRO A 47 -1.07 2.43 -2.20
CA PRO A 47 -1.61 1.61 -3.26
C PRO A 47 -3.04 1.17 -2.92
N VAL A 48 -3.91 1.11 -3.93
CA VAL A 48 -5.24 0.50 -3.79
C VAL A 48 -5.11 -1.01 -3.89
N ILE A 49 -5.82 -1.74 -3.03
CA ILE A 49 -5.82 -3.21 -3.10
C ILE A 49 -6.59 -3.69 -4.34
N ALA A 50 -5.93 -4.48 -5.17
CA ALA A 50 -6.55 -5.16 -6.31
C ALA A 50 -6.98 -6.56 -5.88
N TRP A 51 -8.22 -6.69 -5.41
CA TRP A 51 -8.78 -8.00 -5.07
C TRP A 51 -8.90 -8.88 -6.32
N PRO A 52 -8.74 -10.20 -6.18
CA PRO A 52 -9.00 -11.12 -7.28
C PRO A 52 -10.49 -11.01 -7.70
N ASP A 53 -10.73 -10.55 -8.92
CA ASP A 53 -12.08 -10.41 -9.48
C ASP A 53 -12.64 -11.80 -9.84
N ILE A 54 -13.77 -12.18 -9.24
CA ILE A 54 -14.43 -13.47 -9.48
C ILE A 54 -15.93 -13.35 -9.71
N HIS A 55 -16.43 -12.14 -10.02
CA HIS A 55 -17.81 -11.99 -10.50
C HIS A 55 -17.85 -12.16 -12.02
N SER A 56 -18.17 -13.37 -12.46
CA SER A 56 -18.88 -13.61 -13.74
C SER A 56 -20.37 -13.34 -13.56
#